data_AF-A0A174UAH0-F1
#
_entry.id   AF-A0A174UAH0-F1
#
_cell.length_a   1.000
_cell.length_b   1.000
_cell.length_c   1.000
_cell.angle_alpha   90.00
_cell.angle_beta   90.00
_cell.angle_gamma   90.00
#
_symmetry.space_group_name_H-M   'P 1'
#
loop_
_entity.id
_entity.type
_entity.pdbx_description
1 polymer ?
#
loop_
_entity_poly.entity_id
_entity_poly.type
_entity_poly.pdbx_seq_one_letter_code
_entity_poly.pdbx_strand_id
1 'polypeptide(L)' 'MKKNRTKIIGRSYAHKVSEILRIYDEHARSGLSNREILRRYIWPLYPICEKTFYNIINASADPRIIRQQDELKRQLSLF' A
#
# COMPACT_ATOMS: atom_id res chain seq x y z
N MET A 1 -38.17 -6.99 7.79
CA MET A 1 -37.19 -6.17 7.02
C MET A 1 -35.83 -6.85 7.05
N LYS A 2 -35.36 -7.41 5.93
CA LYS A 2 -33.98 -7.96 5.84
C LYS A 2 -33.00 -6.78 5.88
N LYS A 3 -32.16 -6.70 6.91
CA LYS A 3 -31.09 -5.71 6.98
C LYS A 3 -30.03 -6.09 5.95
N ASN A 4 -30.01 -5.41 4.80
CA ASN A 4 -28.91 -5.51 3.84
C ASN A 4 -27.66 -4.94 4.50
N ARG A 5 -26.88 -5.78 5.16
CA ARG A 5 -25.56 -5.38 5.66
C ARG A 5 -24.67 -5.18 4.44
N THR A 6 -24.53 -3.95 3.98
CA THR A 6 -23.49 -3.58 3.03
C THR A 6 -22.16 -4.02 3.62
N LYS A 7 -21.47 -4.93 2.92
CA LYS A 7 -20.17 -5.43 3.34
C LYS A 7 -19.19 -4.26 3.34
N ILE A 8 -18.81 -3.79 4.53
CA ILE A 8 -17.75 -2.79 4.67
C ILE A 8 -16.45 -3.46 4.24
N ILE A 9 -15.94 -3.10 3.08
CA ILE A 9 -14.65 -3.59 2.59
C ILE A 9 -13.58 -2.72 3.24
N GLY A 10 -12.75 -3.33 4.10
CA GLY A 10 -11.62 -2.64 4.72
C GLY A 10 -10.62 -2.20 3.66
N ARG A 11 -10.36 -0.90 3.56
CA ARG A 11 -9.43 -0.30 2.58
C ARG A 11 -8.08 0.10 3.19
N SER A 12 -7.89 -0.11 4.49
CA SER A 12 -6.66 0.22 5.22
C SER A 12 -5.42 -0.47 4.65
N TYR A 13 -5.57 -1.73 4.20
CA TYR A 13 -4.47 -2.47 3.58
C TYR A 13 -4.06 -1.86 2.23
N ALA A 14 -5.03 -1.54 1.36
CA ALA A 14 -4.75 -0.91 0.06
C ALA A 14 -4.06 0.46 0.22
N HIS A 15 -4.46 1.24 1.23
CA HIS A 15 -3.80 2.51 1.57
C HIS A 15 -2.35 2.29 2.02
N LYS A 16 -2.12 1.36 2.95
CA LYS A 16 -0.79 1.03 3.44
C LYS A 16 0.14 0.56 2.31
N VAL A 17 -0.38 -0.27 1.39
CA VAL A 17 0.38 -0.71 0.20
C VAL A 17 0.77 0.49 -0.66
N SER A 18 -0.16 1.45 -0.87
CA SER A 18 0.12 2.65 -1.66
C SER A 18 1.18 3.56 -1.03
N GLU A 19 1.15 3.75 0.29
CA GLU A 19 2.15 4.58 0.99
C GLU A 19 3.54 3.96 0.95
N ILE A 20 3.65 2.67 1.28
CA ILE A 20 4.93 1.96 1.27
C ILE A 20 5.52 1.93 -0.14
N LEU A 21 4.68 1.70 -1.15
CA LEU A 21 5.13 1.71 -2.55
C LEU A 21 5.62 3.10 -2.98
N ARG A 22 4.97 4.17 -2.53
CA ARG A 22 5.40 5.54 -2.81
C ARG A 22 6.78 5.85 -2.25
N ILE A 23 7.01 5.52 -0.97
CA ILE A 23 8.32 5.67 -0.32
C ILE A 23 9.38 4.83 -1.05
N TYR A 24 9.02 3.61 -1.45
CA TYR A 24 9.90 2.73 -2.19
C TYR A 24 10.29 3.32 -3.56
N ASP A 25 9.34 3.77 -4.38
CA ASP A 25 9.63 4.32 -5.73
C ASP A 25 10.48 5.60 -5.67
N GLU A 26 10.26 6.44 -4.65
CA GLU A 26 11.05 7.65 -4.40
C GLU A 26 12.54 7.32 -4.15
N HIS A 27 12.82 6.27 -3.38
CA HIS A 27 14.19 5.91 -3.00
C HIS A 27 14.83 4.83 -3.86
N ALA A 28 14.06 4.07 -4.64
CA ALA A 28 14.56 3.07 -5.57
C ALA A 28 15.46 3.68 -6.66
N ARG A 29 15.20 4.94 -7.03
CA ARG A 29 15.99 5.70 -8.01
C ARG A 29 17.33 6.20 -7.48
N SER A 30 17.52 6.18 -6.16
CA SER A 30 18.73 6.68 -5.50
C SER A 30 19.88 5.65 -5.45
N GLY A 31 19.68 4.45 -6.00
CA GLY A 31 20.70 3.39 -6.03
C GLY A 31 20.91 2.67 -4.68
N LEU A 32 19.99 2.85 -3.72
CA LEU A 32 20.04 2.16 -2.43
C LEU A 32 19.53 0.71 -2.54
N SER A 33 20.07 -0.19 -1.71
CA SER A 33 19.55 -1.55 -1.63
C SER A 33 18.17 -1.58 -0.99
N ASN A 34 17.33 -2.54 -1.38
CA ASN A 34 15.98 -2.72 -0.81
C ASN A 34 15.98 -2.81 0.72
N ARG A 35 16.99 -3.49 1.29
CA ARG A 35 17.15 -3.61 2.74
C ARG A 35 17.51 -2.29 3.40
N GLU A 36 18.29 -1.46 2.71
CA GLU A 36 18.65 -0.12 3.18
C GLU A 36 17.43 0.81 3.14
N ILE A 37 16.65 0.76 2.04
CA ILE A 37 15.39 1.51 1.91
C ILE A 37 14.41 1.12 3.00
N LEU A 38 14.25 -0.18 3.23
CA LEU A 38 13.41 -0.71 4.31
C LEU A 38 13.85 -0.17 5.66
N ARG A 39 15.14 -0.23 6.00
CA ARG A 39 15.64 0.20 7.32
C ARG A 39 15.57 1.71 7.53
N ARG A 40 15.91 2.51 6.51
CA ARG A 40 16.04 3.96 6.65
C ARG A 40 14.72 4.70 6.54
N TYR A 41 13.83 4.27 5.64
CA TYR A 41 12.63 5.04 5.31
C TYR A 41 11.34 4.36 5.71
N ILE A 42 11.24 3.04 5.56
CA ILE A 42 9.99 2.32 5.80
C ILE A 42 9.85 1.90 7.27
N TRP A 43 10.90 1.33 7.87
CA TRP A 43 10.87 0.78 9.23
C TRP A 43 10.50 1.81 10.31
N PRO A 44 10.99 3.08 10.27
CA PRO A 44 10.60 4.10 11.25
C PRO A 44 9.10 4.45 11.22
N LEU A 45 8.45 4.31 10.06
CA LEU A 45 7.03 4.62 9.88
C LEU A 45 6.15 3.37 10.04
N TYR A 46 6.63 2.24 9.54
CA TYR A 46 5.94 0.95 9.53
C TYR A 46 6.92 -0.13 10.01
N PRO A 47 6.83 -0.58 11.27
CA PRO A 47 7.68 -1.66 11.78
C PRO A 47 7.24 -2.99 11.16
N ILE A 48 7.74 -3.27 9.96
CA ILE A 48 7.47 -4.48 9.19
C ILE A 48 8.76 -5.26 8.96
N CYS A 49 8.61 -6.57 8.83
CA CYS A 49 9.72 -7.43 8.42
C CYS A 49 9.91 -7.41 6.90
N GLU A 50 11.12 -7.77 6.46
CA GLU A 50 11.51 -7.78 5.05
C GLU A 50 10.60 -8.66 4.17
N LYS A 51 10.17 -9.82 4.70
CA LYS A 51 9.20 -10.68 4.00
C LYS A 51 7.87 -9.96 3.74
N THR A 52 7.38 -9.20 4.71
CA THR A 52 6.15 -8.42 4.57
C THR A 52 6.32 -7.28 3.58
N PHE A 53 7.50 -6.64 3.56
CA PHE A 53 7.85 -5.63 2.57
C PHE A 53 7.76 -6.17 1.14
N TYR A 54 8.40 -7.31 0.84
CA TYR A 54 8.29 -7.92 -0.49
C TYR A 54 6.89 -8.39 -0.83
N ASN A 55 6.15 -8.93 0.14
CA ASN A 55 4.75 -9.29 -0.07
C ASN A 55 3.88 -8.08 -0.44
N ILE A 56 4.14 -6.92 0.15
CA ILE A 56 3.43 -5.67 -0.15
C ILE A 56 3.78 -5.17 -1.54
N ILE A 57 5.06 -5.21 -1.93
CA ILE A 57 5.48 -4.87 -3.30
C ILE A 57 4.79 -5.81 -4.29
N ASN A 58 4.81 -7.12 -4.06
CA ASN A 58 4.13 -8.06 -4.93
C ASN A 58 2.61 -7.84 -4.98
N ALA A 59 1.98 -7.53 -3.83
CA ALA A 59 0.56 -7.23 -3.74
C ALA A 59 0.18 -5.94 -4.50
N SER A 60 1.11 -5.00 -4.67
CA SER A 60 0.86 -3.79 -5.48
C SER A 60 0.63 -4.10 -6.97
N ALA A 61 1.14 -5.24 -7.45
CA ALA A 61 0.89 -5.72 -8.81
C ALA A 61 -0.43 -6.52 -8.95
N ASP A 62 -1.12 -6.81 -7.84
CA ASP A 62 -2.40 -7.54 -7.88
C ASP A 62 -3.52 -6.63 -8.44
N PRO A 63 -4.22 -7.04 -9.52
CA PRO A 63 -5.33 -6.29 -10.10
C PRO A 63 -6.41 -5.88 -9.08
N ARG A 64 -6.60 -6.65 -8.01
CA ARG A 64 -7.57 -6.33 -6.95
C ARG A 64 -7.16 -5.11 -6.16
N ILE A 65 -5.87 -4.98 -5.83
CA ILE A 65 -5.33 -3.86 -5.06
C ILE A 65 -5.32 -2.61 -5.92
N ILE A 66 -4.92 -2.73 -7.19
CA ILE A 66 -4.93 -1.62 -8.16
C ILE A 66 -6.34 -1.04 -8.28
N ARG A 67 -7.36 -1.88 -8.47
CA ARG A 67 -8.77 -1.45 -8.53
C ARG A 67 -9.21 -0.70 -7.27
N GLN A 68 -8.84 -1.21 -6.08
CA GLN A 68 -9.16 -0.55 -4.81
C GLN A 68 -8.45 0.80 -4.66
N GLN A 69 -7.21 0.92 -5.12
CA GLN A 69 -6.47 2.17 -5.11
C GLN A 69 -7.08 3.20 -6.07
N ASP A 70 -7.51 2.78 -7.26
CA ASP A 70 -8.17 3.66 -8.22
C ASP A 70 -9.54 4.14 -7.71
N GLU A 71 -10.32 3.25 -7.08
CA GLU A 71 -11.58 3.62 -6.42
C GLU A 71 -11.35 4.63 -5.29
N LEU A 72 -10.31 4.45 -4.48
CA LEU A 72 -9.94 5.39 -3.41
C LEU A 72 -9.57 6.76 -3.98
N LYS A 73 -8.72 6.80 -5.01
CA LYS A 73 -8.33 8.06 -5.67
C LYS A 73 -9.55 8.78 -6.25
N ARG A 74 -10.46 8.07 -6.91
CA ARG A 74 -11.71 8.64 -7.44
C ARG A 74 -12.61 9.22 -6.35
N GLN A 75 -12.69 8.59 -5.18
CA GLN A 75 -13.47 9.13 -4.07
C GLN A 75 -12.86 10.39 -3.48
N LEU A 76 -11.53 10.45 -3.39
CA LEU A 76 -10.81 11.63 -2.88
C LEU A 76 -10.86 12.82 -3.86
N SER A 77 -10.95 12.57 -5.17
CA SER A 77 -11.03 13.63 -6.19
C SER A 77 -12.40 14.27 -6.36
N LEU A 78 -13.43 13.76 -5.66
CA LEU A 78 -14.80 14.30 -5.72
C LEU A 78 -15.02 15.44 -4.72
N PHE A 79 -14.00 15.81 -3.95
CA PHE A 79 -13.96 16.96 -3.03
C PHE A 79 -12.87 17.93 -3.48
#